data_AF-A0A7V2XBH6-F1
#
_entry.id   AF-A0A7V2XBH6-F1
#
_cell.length_a   1.000
_cell.length_b   1.000
_cell.length_c   1.000
_cell.angle_alpha   90.00
_cell.angle_beta   90.00
_cell.angle_gamma   90.00
#
_symmetry.space_group_name_H-M   'P 1'
#
loop_
_entity.id
_entity.type
_entity.pdbx_description
1 polymer ?
#
loop_
_entity_poly.entity_id
_entity_poly.type
_entity_poly.pdbx_seq_one_letter_code
_entity_poly.pdbx_strand_id
1 'polypeptide(L)'
;MVEKLIRCTQCNKVIPQYEDFGDFGAVPLLPGVEWADDDLEEQDEFRRSHRGHPLEELFVDRRSSVSDRPAFEPCKVSYVEASNGKEKFLIRRTKEGYDRPAHYEILPGQVRVADLCLEIQEEELLQEIKWLNGSFPLPPEKVGKFIEAFRDEVQEIGFPNSREEMGFLWLEETYPVSYGSLSASRWERVLQRCKGTFKDSELRLLSRFIGEHGEPGDILDFKIKEKISLPRPAAEKSA
;
A
#
# COMPACT_ATOMS: atom_id res chain seq x y z
N MET A 1 3.36 -6.40 -16.12
CA MET A 1 4.13 -6.23 -14.87
C MET A 1 5.19 -7.32 -14.82
N VAL A 2 6.45 -6.96 -14.66
CA VAL A 2 7.61 -7.87 -14.70
C VAL A 2 7.51 -8.96 -13.62
N GLU A 3 7.62 -10.21 -14.02
CA GLU A 3 7.58 -11.38 -13.11
C GLU A 3 8.97 -11.93 -12.78
N LYS A 4 9.93 -11.67 -13.68
CA LYS A 4 11.27 -12.24 -13.64
C LYS A 4 12.31 -11.16 -13.90
N LEU A 5 13.41 -11.25 -13.18
CA LEU A 5 14.57 -10.39 -13.34
C LEU A 5 15.80 -11.26 -13.59
N ILE A 6 16.72 -10.79 -14.42
CA ILE A 6 18.02 -11.41 -14.62
C ILE A 6 19.05 -10.62 -13.83
N ARG A 7 19.77 -11.30 -12.94
CA ARG A 7 20.87 -10.72 -12.17
C ARG A 7 22.20 -11.24 -12.68
N CYS A 8 23.14 -10.33 -12.92
CA CYS A 8 24.54 -10.67 -13.06
C CYS A 8 25.17 -10.78 -11.67
N THR A 9 25.57 -11.99 -11.25
CA THR A 9 26.15 -12.19 -9.91
C THR A 9 27.54 -11.56 -9.76
N GLN A 10 28.27 -11.38 -10.86
CA GLN A 10 29.59 -10.75 -10.87
C GLN A 10 29.52 -9.22 -10.76
N CYS A 11 28.54 -8.58 -11.41
CA CYS A 11 28.40 -7.12 -11.42
C CYS A 11 27.36 -6.61 -10.42
N ASN A 12 26.58 -7.52 -9.82
CA ASN A 12 25.42 -7.25 -8.99
C ASN A 12 24.38 -6.32 -9.64
N LYS A 13 24.29 -6.34 -10.98
CA LYS A 13 23.30 -5.59 -11.75
C LYS A 13 22.11 -6.49 -12.09
N VAL A 14 20.93 -5.88 -12.22
CA VAL A 14 19.68 -6.58 -12.50
C VAL A 14 18.93 -5.90 -13.64
N ILE A 15 18.24 -6.68 -14.47
CA ILE A 15 17.42 -6.19 -15.56
C ILE A 15 16.11 -6.99 -15.63
N PRO A 16 14.96 -6.39 -15.97
CA PRO A 16 13.72 -7.11 -16.23
C PRO A 16 13.88 -8.11 -17.37
N GLN A 17 13.32 -9.30 -17.15
CA GLN A 17 13.09 -10.28 -18.20
C GLN A 17 11.67 -10.14 -18.69
N TYR A 18 11.52 -9.43 -19.80
CA TYR A 18 10.28 -9.42 -20.56
C TYR A 18 10.11 -10.79 -21.21
N GLU A 19 9.09 -11.54 -20.79
CA GLU A 19 8.64 -12.72 -21.54
C GLU A 19 7.88 -12.26 -22.79
N ASP A 20 7.85 -13.08 -23.84
CA ASP A 20 6.95 -12.85 -24.98
C ASP A 20 5.52 -12.80 -24.46
N PHE A 21 4.99 -11.60 -24.33
CA PHE A 21 3.59 -11.38 -23.98
C PHE A 21 2.72 -11.68 -25.21
N GLY A 22 2.74 -12.93 -25.69
CA GLY A 22 1.98 -13.42 -26.83
C GLY A 22 2.25 -12.71 -28.17
N ASP A 23 1.48 -13.09 -29.19
CA ASP A 23 1.48 -12.52 -30.56
C ASP A 23 0.99 -11.06 -30.64
N PHE A 24 1.03 -10.31 -29.52
CA PHE A 24 0.88 -8.86 -29.54
C PHE A 24 2.20 -8.27 -30.04
N GLY A 25 2.49 -8.47 -31.33
CA GLY A 25 3.69 -7.94 -31.97
C GLY A 25 3.86 -6.47 -31.62
N ALA A 26 5.09 -6.09 -31.23
CA ALA A 26 5.55 -4.74 -30.89
C ALA A 26 4.42 -3.71 -30.83
N VAL A 27 3.66 -3.74 -29.73
CA VAL A 27 2.50 -2.85 -29.60
C VAL A 27 3.04 -1.41 -29.62
N PRO A 28 2.54 -0.53 -30.51
CA PRO A 28 3.06 0.82 -30.60
C PRO A 28 2.92 1.51 -29.25
N LEU A 29 4.07 1.80 -28.63
CA LEU A 29 4.34 2.82 -27.61
C LEU A 29 3.09 3.34 -26.90
N LEU A 30 2.54 2.55 -25.98
CA LEU A 30 1.75 3.14 -24.92
C LEU A 30 2.74 3.80 -23.96
N PRO A 31 2.75 5.14 -23.83
CA PRO A 31 3.69 5.83 -22.96
C PRO A 31 3.58 5.30 -21.53
N GLY A 32 4.72 4.99 -20.91
CA GLY A 32 4.76 4.49 -19.54
C GLY A 32 4.73 2.97 -19.37
N VAL A 33 4.51 2.17 -20.42
CA VAL A 33 4.54 0.70 -20.30
C VAL A 33 5.97 0.14 -20.48
N GLU A 34 6.34 -0.85 -19.67
CA GLU A 34 7.70 -1.43 -19.60
C GLU A 34 7.82 -2.65 -20.49
N TRP A 35 8.54 -2.49 -21.61
CA TRP A 35 8.64 -3.35 -22.81
C TRP A 35 8.61 -2.50 -24.10
N ALA A 36 8.83 -1.18 -24.00
CA ALA A 36 9.02 -0.34 -25.18
C ALA A 36 10.35 -0.71 -25.86
N ASP A 37 10.56 -0.23 -27.09
CA ASP A 37 11.79 -0.50 -27.84
C ASP A 37 13.04 -0.15 -27.02
N ASP A 38 13.03 0.99 -26.31
CA ASP A 38 14.13 1.41 -25.43
C ASP A 38 14.39 0.41 -24.28
N ASP A 39 13.35 -0.19 -23.70
CA ASP A 39 13.48 -1.20 -22.64
C ASP A 39 14.09 -2.51 -23.19
N LEU A 40 13.74 -2.88 -24.43
CA LEU A 40 14.28 -4.05 -25.11
C LEU A 40 15.73 -3.83 -25.53
N GLU A 41 16.07 -2.64 -26.00
CA GLU A 41 17.44 -2.23 -26.33
C GLU A 41 18.35 -2.26 -25.09
N GLU A 42 17.89 -1.75 -23.93
CA GLU A 42 18.62 -1.85 -22.67
C GLU A 42 18.85 -3.30 -22.23
N GLN A 43 17.85 -4.18 -22.40
CA GLN A 43 18.01 -5.60 -22.09
C GLN A 43 19.07 -6.26 -22.98
N ASP A 44 19.07 -5.92 -24.26
CA ASP A 44 20.05 -6.40 -25.24
C ASP A 44 21.46 -5.90 -24.93
N GLU A 45 21.60 -4.61 -24.60
CA GLU A 45 22.87 -4.02 -24.17
C GLU A 45 23.37 -4.67 -22.88
N PHE A 46 22.48 -4.94 -21.93
CA PHE A 46 22.81 -5.68 -20.72
C PHE A 46 23.38 -7.06 -21.04
N ARG A 47 22.72 -7.83 -21.93
CA ARG A 47 23.19 -9.16 -22.33
C ARG A 47 24.54 -9.11 -23.05
N ARG A 48 24.76 -8.11 -23.91
CA ARG A 48 26.04 -7.92 -24.62
C ARG A 48 27.16 -7.56 -23.64
N SER A 49 26.91 -6.64 -22.72
CA SER A 49 27.89 -6.13 -21.75
C SER A 49 28.25 -7.15 -20.66
N HIS A 50 27.36 -8.10 -20.39
CA HIS A 50 27.58 -9.16 -19.40
C HIS A 50 27.83 -10.53 -20.06
N ARG A 51 28.25 -10.54 -21.33
CA ARG A 51 28.57 -11.78 -22.04
C ARG A 51 29.71 -12.51 -21.34
N GLY A 52 29.44 -13.74 -20.90
CA GLY A 52 30.40 -14.57 -20.18
C GLY A 52 30.38 -14.39 -18.66
N HIS A 53 29.56 -13.48 -18.12
CA HIS A 53 29.32 -13.42 -16.69
C HIS A 53 28.27 -14.46 -16.25
N PRO A 54 28.36 -14.98 -15.02
CA PRO A 54 27.33 -15.85 -14.44
C PRO A 54 26.04 -15.07 -14.16
N LEU A 55 24.98 -15.43 -14.89
CA LEU A 55 23.64 -14.87 -14.76
C LEU A 55 22.73 -15.81 -13.96
N GLU A 56 21.85 -15.25 -13.14
CA GLU A 56 20.80 -16.00 -12.42
C GLU A 56 19.44 -15.32 -12.58
N GLU A 57 18.37 -16.11 -12.45
CA GLU A 57 17.00 -15.63 -12.48
C GLU A 57 16.51 -15.32 -11.06
N LEU A 58 15.84 -14.18 -10.90
CA LEU A 58 15.13 -13.80 -9.69
C LEU A 58 13.63 -13.73 -9.98
N PHE A 59 12.84 -14.43 -9.17
CA PHE A 59 11.39 -14.42 -9.23
C PHE A 59 10.84 -13.36 -8.29
N VAL A 60 10.01 -12.46 -8.83
CA VAL A 60 9.44 -11.32 -8.10
C VAL A 60 8.25 -11.77 -7.25
N ASP A 61 8.26 -11.49 -5.94
CA ASP A 61 7.11 -11.68 -5.07
C ASP A 61 6.19 -10.45 -5.15
N ARG A 62 5.14 -10.55 -5.98
CA ARG A 62 4.15 -9.48 -6.17
C ARG A 62 3.48 -9.01 -4.88
N ARG A 63 3.37 -9.87 -3.86
CA ARG A 63 2.72 -9.51 -2.59
C ARG A 63 3.61 -8.63 -1.71
N SER A 64 4.88 -8.51 -2.05
CA SER A 64 5.87 -7.69 -1.35
C SER A 64 6.08 -6.32 -1.99
N SER A 65 5.29 -5.96 -3.01
CA SER A 65 5.45 -4.70 -3.71
C SER A 65 4.99 -3.51 -2.88
N VAL A 66 5.87 -2.52 -2.75
CA VAL A 66 5.63 -1.26 -2.05
C VAL A 66 5.96 -0.12 -2.99
N SER A 67 5.22 0.98 -2.95
CA SER A 67 5.54 2.17 -3.75
C SER A 67 5.35 3.48 -2.99
N ASP A 68 6.10 4.49 -3.43
CA ASP A 68 5.98 5.88 -2.95
C ASP A 68 4.78 6.64 -3.54
N ARG A 69 4.15 6.05 -4.56
CA ARG A 69 3.02 6.60 -5.32
C ARG A 69 1.98 5.52 -5.64
N PRO A 70 0.77 5.92 -6.07
CA PRO A 70 -0.29 5.03 -6.53
C PRO A 70 0.12 3.94 -7.53
N ALA A 71 -0.60 2.82 -7.53
CA ALA A 71 -0.45 1.72 -8.49
C ALA A 71 -0.61 2.21 -9.94
N PHE A 72 -1.56 3.11 -10.20
CA PHE A 72 -1.82 3.68 -11.52
C PHE A 72 -0.78 4.71 -11.99
N GLU A 73 0.05 5.26 -11.10
CA GLU A 73 1.11 6.21 -11.47
C GLU A 73 2.34 5.42 -11.92
N PRO A 74 2.70 5.41 -13.22
CA PRO A 74 3.83 4.65 -13.70
C PRO A 74 5.17 5.28 -13.32
N CYS A 75 5.23 6.61 -13.17
CA CYS A 75 6.43 7.34 -12.79
C CYS A 75 6.54 7.35 -11.26
N LYS A 76 7.19 6.33 -10.72
CA LYS A 76 7.29 6.12 -9.28
C LYS A 76 8.52 5.33 -8.89
N VAL A 77 8.82 5.35 -7.60
CA VAL A 77 9.79 4.46 -6.98
C VAL A 77 9.03 3.34 -6.28
N SER A 78 9.29 2.11 -6.69
CA SER A 78 8.71 0.92 -6.06
C SER A 78 9.79 -0.04 -5.60
N TYR A 79 9.50 -0.74 -4.52
CA TYR A 79 10.36 -1.75 -3.91
C TYR A 79 9.65 -3.09 -3.96
N VAL A 80 10.36 -4.16 -4.28
CA VAL A 80 9.80 -5.50 -4.32
C VAL A 80 10.85 -6.53 -3.91
N GLU A 81 10.44 -7.57 -3.19
CA GLU A 81 11.32 -8.71 -2.95
C GLU A 81 11.37 -9.63 -4.17
N ALA A 82 12.57 -10.10 -4.50
CA ALA A 82 12.78 -11.13 -5.50
C ALA A 82 13.66 -12.26 -4.94
N SER A 83 13.50 -13.49 -5.42
CA SER A 83 14.28 -14.63 -4.92
C SER A 83 14.79 -15.53 -6.05
N ASN A 84 16.00 -16.06 -5.89
CA ASN A 84 16.54 -17.15 -6.73
C ASN A 84 16.23 -18.56 -6.14
N GLY A 85 15.32 -18.65 -5.16
CA GLY A 85 15.00 -19.87 -4.43
C GLY A 85 15.94 -20.21 -3.27
N LYS A 86 17.09 -19.54 -3.16
CA LYS A 86 18.06 -19.72 -2.05
C LYS A 86 18.14 -18.48 -1.17
N GLU A 87 18.18 -17.31 -1.79
CA GLU A 87 18.32 -16.01 -1.16
C GLU A 87 17.17 -15.09 -1.60
N LYS A 88 16.92 -14.06 -0.78
CA LYS A 88 15.96 -13.00 -1.07
C LYS A 88 16.71 -11.69 -1.27
N PHE A 89 16.27 -10.92 -2.25
CA PHE A 89 16.84 -9.64 -2.65
C PHE A 89 15.77 -8.56 -2.60
N LEU A 90 16.14 -7.38 -2.15
CA LEU A 90 15.30 -6.20 -2.27
C LEU A 90 15.63 -5.50 -3.59
N ILE A 91 14.64 -5.37 -4.46
CA ILE A 91 14.77 -4.70 -5.75
C ILE A 91 14.09 -3.33 -5.66
N ARG A 92 14.84 -2.28 -5.97
CA ARG A 92 14.31 -0.93 -6.17
C ARG A 92 14.11 -0.70 -7.66
N ARG A 93 12.89 -0.39 -8.05
CA ARG A 93 12.51 0.06 -9.38
C ARG A 93 12.27 1.56 -9.34
N THR A 94 12.88 2.30 -10.25
CA THR A 94 12.70 3.75 -10.40
C THR A 94 12.30 4.06 -11.84
N LYS A 95 11.15 4.71 -12.03
CA LYS A 95 10.74 5.25 -13.33
C LYS A 95 10.58 6.76 -13.24
N GLU A 96 11.46 7.48 -13.92
CA GLU A 96 11.52 8.95 -13.86
C GLU A 96 10.49 9.63 -14.75
N GLY A 97 10.15 9.01 -15.88
CA GLY A 97 9.28 9.58 -16.90
C GLY A 97 8.59 8.51 -17.74
N TYR A 98 7.58 8.91 -18.50
CA TYR A 98 6.83 8.02 -19.41
C TYR A 98 7.67 7.62 -20.63
N ASP A 99 8.60 8.49 -21.01
CA ASP A 99 9.54 8.41 -22.13
C ASP A 99 10.89 7.80 -21.76
N ARG A 100 11.03 7.30 -20.52
CA ARG A 100 12.27 6.71 -20.02
C ARG A 100 12.03 5.26 -19.58
N PRO A 101 13.00 4.36 -19.83
CA PRO A 101 12.96 3.02 -19.29
C PRO A 101 13.03 3.05 -17.76
N ALA A 102 12.53 1.99 -17.14
CA ALA A 102 12.60 1.86 -15.70
C ALA A 102 13.94 1.26 -15.27
N HIS A 103 14.55 1.87 -14.26
CA HIS A 103 15.82 1.40 -13.71
C HIS A 103 15.61 0.46 -12.53
N TYR A 104 16.39 -0.63 -12.47
CA TYR A 104 16.32 -1.64 -11.44
C TYR A 104 17.66 -1.80 -10.70
N GLU A 105 17.60 -1.74 -9.38
CA GLU A 105 18.77 -1.82 -8.49
C GLU A 105 18.53 -2.86 -7.37
N ILE A 106 19.57 -3.62 -7.02
CA ILE A 106 19.55 -4.52 -5.87
C ILE A 106 20.03 -3.76 -4.64
N LEU A 107 19.17 -3.62 -3.64
CA LEU A 107 19.50 -3.04 -2.35
C LEU A 107 19.85 -4.14 -1.33
N PRO A 108 20.82 -3.89 -0.43
CA PRO A 108 21.08 -4.78 0.69
C PRO A 108 19.92 -4.71 1.70
N GLY A 109 19.40 -5.88 2.10
CA GLY A 109 18.36 -6.02 3.13
C GLY A 109 17.04 -6.56 2.59
N GLN A 110 15.99 -6.40 3.39
CA GLN A 110 14.61 -6.83 3.09
C GLN A 110 13.66 -5.68 3.41
N VAL A 111 12.50 -5.65 2.77
CA VAL A 111 11.45 -4.71 3.16
C VAL A 111 10.99 -5.07 4.56
N ARG A 112 11.07 -4.13 5.50
CA ARG A 112 10.37 -4.27 6.77
C ARG A 112 9.17 -3.33 6.73
N VAL A 113 7.97 -3.89 6.63
CA VAL A 113 6.76 -3.18 7.05
C VAL A 113 6.93 -3.00 8.56
N ALA A 114 7.34 -1.80 8.97
CA ALA A 114 7.79 -1.57 10.33
C ALA A 114 6.61 -1.25 11.24
N ASP A 115 5.66 -0.45 10.75
CA ASP A 115 4.48 -0.07 11.51
C ASP A 115 3.26 -0.01 10.58
N LEU A 116 2.11 -0.44 11.05
CA LEU A 116 0.81 -0.09 10.45
C LEU A 116 0.25 1.07 11.27
N CYS A 117 -0.04 2.20 10.64
CA CYS A 117 -0.79 3.28 11.27
C CYS A 117 -2.27 3.11 10.91
N LEU A 118 -3.12 2.98 11.93
CA LEU A 118 -4.56 2.95 11.75
C LEU A 118 -5.12 4.35 12.02
N GLU A 119 -5.82 4.91 11.04
CA GLU A 119 -6.36 6.27 11.10
C GLU A 119 -7.84 6.25 10.74
N ILE A 120 -8.65 7.04 11.45
CA ILE A 120 -10.06 7.22 11.09
C ILE A 120 -10.23 8.43 10.16
N GLN A 121 -11.33 8.47 9.42
CA GLN A 121 -11.66 9.53 8.47
C GLN A 121 -12.38 10.69 9.17
N GLU A 122 -11.69 11.38 10.08
CA GLU A 122 -12.34 12.33 11.00
C GLU A 122 -13.01 13.50 10.32
N GLU A 123 -12.34 14.07 9.32
CA GLU A 123 -12.82 15.27 8.63
C GLU A 123 -14.06 14.93 7.82
N GLU A 124 -14.03 13.81 7.11
CA GLU A 124 -15.14 13.30 6.32
C GLU A 124 -16.30 12.89 7.24
N LEU A 125 -16.03 12.21 8.36
CA LEU A 125 -17.04 11.84 9.36
C LEU A 125 -17.72 13.08 9.98
N LEU A 126 -16.93 14.12 10.29
CA LEU A 126 -17.47 15.39 10.77
C LEU A 126 -18.32 16.09 9.71
N GLN A 127 -17.95 15.99 8.44
CA GLN A 127 -18.76 16.53 7.35
C GLN A 127 -20.07 15.75 7.24
N GLU A 128 -20.04 14.42 7.18
CA GLU A 128 -21.24 13.59 7.05
C GLU A 128 -22.26 13.88 8.16
N ILE A 129 -21.79 13.97 9.41
CA ILE A 129 -22.64 14.32 10.56
C ILE A 129 -23.27 15.71 10.41
N LYS A 130 -22.55 16.68 9.81
CA LYS A 130 -23.12 18.01 9.50
C LYS A 130 -24.16 17.94 8.38
N TRP A 131 -23.91 17.15 7.34
CA TRP A 131 -24.81 16.98 6.20
C TRP A 131 -26.12 16.28 6.57
N LEU A 132 -26.11 15.42 7.60
CA LEU A 132 -27.32 14.79 8.15
C LEU A 132 -28.32 15.77 8.79
N ASN A 133 -27.96 17.06 8.90
CA ASN A 133 -28.83 18.23 9.08
C ASN A 133 -30.15 17.98 9.84
N GLY A 134 -30.04 17.67 11.14
CA GLY A 134 -31.18 17.44 12.05
C GLY A 134 -31.51 15.97 12.32
N SER A 135 -31.05 15.03 11.50
CA SER A 135 -31.21 13.59 11.71
C SER A 135 -30.23 13.02 12.76
N PHE A 136 -29.16 13.76 13.02
CA PHE A 136 -28.17 13.49 14.05
C PHE A 136 -28.06 14.67 15.03
N PRO A 137 -29.04 14.85 15.96
CA PRO A 137 -29.17 16.02 16.81
C PRO A 137 -28.23 15.95 18.04
N LEU A 138 -26.95 15.65 17.83
CA LEU A 138 -25.94 15.67 18.88
C LEU A 138 -25.15 16.98 18.85
N PRO A 139 -24.88 17.60 20.02
CA PRO A 139 -24.06 18.79 20.09
C PRO A 139 -22.62 18.46 19.64
N PRO A 140 -21.88 19.42 19.05
CA PRO A 140 -20.53 19.20 18.53
C PRO A 140 -19.55 18.61 19.55
N GLU A 141 -19.67 18.98 20.83
CA GLU A 141 -18.85 18.42 21.91
C GLU A 141 -19.04 16.92 22.09
N LYS A 142 -20.29 16.44 21.98
CA LYS A 142 -20.60 15.01 22.06
C LYS A 142 -20.14 14.29 20.80
N VAL A 143 -20.31 14.89 19.63
CA VAL A 143 -19.75 14.33 18.37
C VAL A 143 -18.24 14.14 18.50
N GLY A 144 -17.52 15.13 19.03
CA GLY A 144 -16.08 15.01 19.31
C GLY A 144 -15.76 13.85 20.24
N LYS A 145 -16.54 13.64 21.31
CA LYS A 145 -16.36 12.50 22.23
C LYS A 145 -16.60 11.14 21.59
N PHE A 146 -17.52 11.04 20.64
CA PHE A 146 -17.72 9.82 19.87
C PHE A 146 -16.53 9.54 18.94
N ILE A 147 -16.04 10.56 18.23
CA ILE A 147 -14.88 10.45 17.34
C ILE A 147 -13.62 10.09 18.13
N GLU A 148 -13.41 10.69 19.30
CA GLU A 148 -12.33 10.32 20.22
C GLU A 148 -12.42 8.85 20.64
N ALA A 149 -13.60 8.39 21.08
CA ALA A 149 -13.79 7.00 21.48
C ALA A 149 -13.55 6.01 20.33
N PHE A 150 -13.95 6.38 19.10
CA PHE A 150 -13.70 5.59 17.90
C PHE A 150 -12.21 5.53 17.57
N ARG A 151 -11.51 6.69 17.57
CA ARG A 151 -10.07 6.78 17.34
C ARG A 151 -9.30 5.92 18.34
N ASP A 152 -9.63 6.03 19.62
CA ASP A 152 -8.95 5.28 20.69
C ASP A 152 -9.14 3.77 20.51
N GLU A 153 -10.33 3.33 20.09
CA GLU A 153 -10.60 1.90 19.83
C GLU A 153 -9.83 1.38 18.61
N VAL A 154 -9.72 2.20 17.56
CA VAL A 154 -8.92 1.89 16.37
C VAL A 154 -7.42 1.82 16.71
N GLN A 155 -6.91 2.72 17.55
CA GLN A 155 -5.51 2.68 18.01
C GLN A 155 -5.19 1.48 18.90
N GLU A 156 -6.18 0.93 19.60
CA GLU A 156 -6.04 -0.32 20.37
C GLU A 156 -6.03 -1.59 19.50
N ILE A 157 -6.32 -1.50 18.19
CA ILE A 157 -6.11 -2.60 17.25
C ILE A 157 -4.60 -2.73 17.01
N GLY A 158 -3.91 -3.36 17.97
CA GLY A 158 -2.51 -3.74 17.82
C GLY A 158 -2.33 -4.83 16.76
N PHE A 159 -1.15 -4.86 16.14
CA PHE A 159 -0.73 -5.97 15.29
C PHE A 159 -0.46 -7.23 16.15
N PRO A 160 -0.93 -8.43 15.77
CA PRO A 160 -1.42 -8.89 14.46
C PRO A 160 -2.95 -8.92 14.28
N ASN A 161 -3.73 -8.44 15.25
CA ASN A 161 -5.20 -8.59 15.28
C ASN A 161 -5.92 -7.75 14.21
N SER A 162 -5.23 -6.80 13.57
CA SER A 162 -5.79 -6.04 12.44
C SER A 162 -6.14 -6.92 11.25
N ARG A 163 -5.48 -8.08 11.07
CA ARG A 163 -5.70 -8.97 9.92
C ARG A 163 -7.05 -9.69 9.95
N GLU A 164 -7.59 -9.92 11.15
CA GLU A 164 -8.92 -10.53 11.35
C GLU A 164 -10.05 -9.51 11.20
N GLU A 165 -9.77 -8.22 11.38
CA GLU A 165 -10.73 -7.12 11.19
C GLU A 165 -10.67 -6.50 9.79
N MET A 166 -9.77 -6.98 8.93
CA MET A 166 -9.77 -6.66 7.51
C MET A 166 -10.95 -7.37 6.83
N GLY A 167 -12.12 -6.74 6.86
CA GLY A 167 -13.31 -7.22 6.16
C GLY A 167 -13.11 -7.25 4.65
N PHE A 168 -12.49 -6.22 4.06
CA PHE A 168 -12.28 -6.11 2.63
C PHE A 168 -11.04 -5.27 2.29
N LEU A 169 -10.09 -5.86 1.56
CA LEU A 169 -9.05 -5.10 0.87
C LEU A 169 -9.68 -4.46 -0.36
N TRP A 170 -10.18 -3.23 -0.25
CA TRP A 170 -10.18 -2.35 -1.41
C TRP A 170 -8.71 -2.02 -1.66
N LEU A 171 -8.10 -2.73 -2.60
CA LEU A 171 -6.95 -2.20 -3.33
C LEU A 171 -7.49 -0.98 -4.09
N GLU A 172 -7.72 0.14 -3.39
CA GLU A 172 -7.65 1.41 -4.11
C GLU A 172 -6.27 1.43 -4.73
N GLU A 173 -6.22 1.69 -6.03
CA GLU A 173 -5.02 1.73 -6.85
C GLU A 173 -4.07 2.88 -6.43
N THR A 174 -4.19 3.37 -5.20
CA THR A 174 -3.69 4.63 -4.64
C THR A 174 -3.07 4.37 -3.27
N TYR A 175 -1.74 4.21 -3.20
CA TYR A 175 -0.97 3.92 -1.97
C TYR A 175 -1.33 2.57 -1.32
N PRO A 176 -0.51 2.00 -0.41
CA PRO A 176 -0.98 0.91 0.43
C PRO A 176 -1.86 1.50 1.55
N VAL A 177 -2.96 2.17 1.17
CA VAL A 177 -4.07 2.47 2.08
C VAL A 177 -5.06 1.35 1.90
N SER A 178 -5.09 0.44 2.86
CA SER A 178 -6.20 -0.53 2.96
C SER A 178 -7.27 0.05 3.86
N TYR A 179 -8.51 -0.40 3.71
CA TYR A 179 -9.59 -0.02 4.63
C TYR A 179 -9.98 -1.23 5.47
N GLY A 180 -10.40 -0.96 6.71
CA GLY A 180 -10.92 -1.96 7.62
C GLY A 180 -12.14 -1.44 8.34
N SER A 181 -13.03 -2.36 8.73
CA SER A 181 -14.25 -2.05 9.46
C SER A 181 -14.16 -2.67 10.85
N LEU A 182 -14.60 -1.94 11.88
CA LEU A 182 -14.63 -2.47 13.24
C LEU A 182 -15.63 -3.63 13.34
N SER A 183 -15.23 -4.70 14.05
CA SER A 183 -16.18 -5.77 14.40
C SER A 183 -17.30 -5.26 15.33
N ALA A 184 -18.45 -5.93 15.34
CA ALA A 184 -19.56 -5.56 16.22
C ALA A 184 -19.15 -5.47 17.71
N SER A 185 -18.22 -6.33 18.14
CA SER A 185 -17.69 -6.32 19.50
C SER A 185 -16.86 -5.06 19.83
N ARG A 186 -16.16 -4.51 18.84
CA ARG A 186 -15.40 -3.25 18.96
C ARG A 186 -16.34 -2.05 19.02
N TRP A 187 -17.36 -2.04 18.15
CA TRP A 187 -18.41 -1.01 18.21
C TRP A 187 -19.12 -0.97 19.55
N GLU A 188 -19.37 -2.13 20.16
CA GLU A 188 -19.90 -2.18 21.52
C GLU A 188 -18.95 -1.50 22.52
N ARG A 189 -17.63 -1.71 22.43
CA ARG A 189 -16.66 -1.01 23.29
C ARG A 189 -16.66 0.50 23.07
N VAL A 190 -16.75 0.98 21.82
CA VAL A 190 -16.91 2.42 21.53
C VAL A 190 -18.15 2.97 22.22
N LEU A 191 -19.30 2.29 22.09
CA LEU A 191 -20.54 2.70 22.75
C LEU A 191 -20.44 2.67 24.28
N GLN A 192 -19.73 1.69 24.86
CA GLN A 192 -19.48 1.63 26.30
C GLN A 192 -18.64 2.84 26.79
N ARG A 193 -17.63 3.26 26.02
CA ARG A 193 -16.84 4.48 26.33
C ARG A 193 -17.71 5.74 26.29
N CYS A 194 -18.70 5.78 25.40
CA CYS A 194 -19.67 6.87 25.33
C CYS A 194 -20.70 6.88 26.48
N LYS A 195 -20.93 5.77 27.20
CA LYS A 195 -21.97 5.72 28.26
C LYS A 195 -21.81 6.75 29.38
N GLY A 196 -20.59 7.18 29.68
CA GLY A 196 -20.34 8.19 30.71
C GLY A 196 -20.82 9.61 30.34
N THR A 197 -20.99 9.89 29.05
CA THR A 197 -21.24 11.25 28.53
C THR A 197 -22.58 11.36 27.81
N PHE A 198 -23.14 10.25 27.34
CA PHE A 198 -24.34 10.19 26.51
C PHE A 198 -25.51 9.58 27.27
N LYS A 199 -26.73 10.06 26.98
CA LYS A 199 -27.98 9.46 27.46
C LYS A 199 -28.32 8.21 26.65
N ASP A 200 -29.13 7.31 27.20
CA ASP A 200 -29.57 6.09 26.50
C ASP A 200 -30.23 6.36 25.14
N SER A 201 -30.97 7.46 25.01
CA SER A 201 -31.57 7.87 23.73
C SER A 201 -30.53 8.27 22.70
N GLU A 202 -29.43 8.89 23.14
CA GLU A 202 -28.32 9.33 22.29
C GLU A 202 -27.43 8.14 21.91
N LEU A 203 -27.22 7.18 22.82
CA LEU A 203 -26.51 5.94 22.53
C LEU A 203 -27.25 5.06 21.51
N ARG A 204 -28.59 5.00 21.58
CA ARG A 204 -29.41 4.34 20.55
C ARG A 204 -29.26 5.02 19.19
N LEU A 205 -29.13 6.35 19.17
CA LEU A 205 -28.92 7.11 17.96
C LEU A 205 -27.54 6.82 17.34
N LEU A 206 -26.48 6.74 18.17
CA LEU A 206 -25.15 6.29 17.74
C LEU A 206 -25.19 4.85 17.22
N SER A 207 -25.88 3.95 17.91
CA SER A 207 -25.98 2.53 17.50
C SER A 207 -26.67 2.40 16.14
N ARG A 208 -27.71 3.21 15.89
CA ARG A 208 -28.39 3.25 14.59
C ARG A 208 -27.47 3.81 13.50
N PHE A 209 -26.78 4.92 13.77
CA PHE A 209 -25.82 5.51 12.85
C PHE A 209 -24.70 4.53 12.47
N ILE A 210 -24.17 3.80 13.45
CA ILE A 210 -23.19 2.71 13.22
C ILE A 210 -23.80 1.60 12.35
N GLY A 211 -25.06 1.24 12.55
CA GLY A 211 -25.74 0.24 11.73
C GLY A 211 -26.00 0.69 10.29
N GLU A 212 -26.27 1.99 10.10
CA GLU A 212 -26.53 2.60 8.79
C GLU A 212 -25.25 2.82 7.97
N HIS A 213 -24.12 3.06 8.65
CA HIS A 213 -22.82 3.39 8.03
C HIS A 213 -21.71 2.37 8.30
N GLY A 214 -22.05 1.20 8.85
CA GLY A 214 -21.08 0.18 9.27
C GLY A 214 -20.75 -0.83 8.17
N GLU A 215 -21.27 -0.64 6.96
CA GLU A 215 -20.93 -1.48 5.82
C GLU A 215 -19.53 -1.13 5.28
N PRO A 216 -18.76 -2.13 4.80
CA PRO A 216 -17.44 -1.89 4.21
C PRO A 216 -17.51 -0.93 3.01
N GLY A 217 -16.65 0.07 3.01
CA GLY A 217 -16.58 1.14 2.01
C GLY A 217 -17.26 2.45 2.42
N ASP A 218 -17.75 2.56 3.66
CA ASP A 218 -18.41 3.77 4.17
C ASP A 218 -17.52 4.57 5.16
N ILE A 219 -18.05 5.69 5.65
CA ILE A 219 -17.37 6.70 6.46
C ILE A 219 -16.82 6.20 7.81
N LEU A 220 -17.31 5.04 8.27
CA LEU A 220 -16.88 4.41 9.51
C LEU A 220 -15.73 3.42 9.32
N ASP A 221 -15.23 3.26 8.10
CA ASP A 221 -14.00 2.51 7.86
C ASP A 221 -12.77 3.30 8.31
N PHE A 222 -11.84 2.57 8.94
CA PHE A 222 -10.51 3.09 9.25
C PHE A 222 -9.53 2.78 8.13
N LYS A 223 -8.65 3.75 7.86
CA LYS A 223 -7.54 3.68 6.93
C LYS A 223 -6.36 2.96 7.60
N ILE A 224 -5.80 1.98 6.91
CA ILE A 224 -4.61 1.24 7.27
C ILE A 224 -3.48 1.77 6.40
N LYS A 225 -2.57 2.54 6.98
CA LYS A 225 -1.38 3.06 6.31
C LYS A 225 -0.18 2.21 6.67
N GLU A 226 0.42 1.58 5.67
CA GLU A 226 1.68 0.88 5.88
C GLU A 226 2.85 1.88 5.95
N LYS A 227 3.57 1.87 7.08
CA LYS A 227 4.83 2.58 7.23
C LYS A 227 5.96 1.63 6.90
N ILE A 228 6.43 1.73 5.68
CA ILE A 228 7.55 0.92 5.22
C ILE A 228 8.86 1.54 5.73
N SER A 229 9.62 0.77 6.50
CA SER A 229 11.01 1.09 6.77
C SER A 229 11.88 0.37 5.76
N LEU A 230 12.44 1.14 4.85
CA LEU A 230 13.47 0.67 3.94
C LEU A 230 14.82 0.66 4.67
N PRO A 231 15.71 -0.30 4.38
CA PRO A 231 17.09 -0.20 4.82
C PRO A 231 17.67 1.11 4.26
N ARG A 232 18.25 1.95 5.14
CA ARG A 232 18.95 3.16 4.68
C ARG A 232 20.05 2.73 3.70
N PRO A 233 20.14 3.32 2.50
CA PRO A 233 21.32 3.11 1.67
C PRO A 233 22.54 3.51 2.50
N ALA A 234 23.57 2.67 2.50
CA ALA A 234 24.85 3.04 3.08
C ALA A 234 25.27 4.35 2.40
N ALA A 235 25.42 5.42 3.18
CA ALA A 235 25.84 6.71 2.67
C ALA A 235 27.05 6.50 1.76
N GLU A 236 26.91 6.88 0.48
CA GLU A 236 28.03 6.95 -0.44
C GLU A 236 29.10 7.79 0.25
N LYS A 237 30.23 7.14 0.57
CA LYS A 237 31.42 7.88 0.95
C LYS A 237 31.85 8.63 -0.29
N SER A 238 31.49 9.91 -0.35
CA SER A 238 32.06 10.87 -1.29
C SER A 238 33.58 10.80 -1.14
N ALA A 239 34.25 10.35 -2.19
CA ALA A 239 35.70 10.44 -2.36
C ALA A 239 36.04 11.75 -3.08
#